data_AF-A0A1H8TJ83-F1
#
_entry.id   AF-A0A1H8TJ83-F1
#
_cell.length_a   1.000
_cell.length_b   1.000
_cell.length_c   1.000
_cell.angle_alpha   90.00
_cell.angle_beta   90.00
_cell.angle_gamma   90.00
#
_symmetry.space_group_name_H-M   'P 1'
#
loop_
_entity.id
_entity.type
_entity.pdbx_description
1 polymer ?
#
loop_
_entity_poly.entity_id
_entity_poly.type
_entity_poly.pdbx_seq_one_letter_code
_entity_poly.pdbx_strand_id
1 'polypeptide(L)' 'MNGPLKAGWALTAFVIVAGTVLWIVTGKAVFAVFIVLGLLTGAGAWLTGRSLPKEDTTS' A
#
# COMPACT_ATOMS: atom_id res chain seq x y z
N MET A 1 4.36 12.24 11.57
CA MET A 1 3.74 10.89 11.62
C MET A 1 4.88 9.89 11.47
N ASN A 2 5.04 8.95 12.42
CA ASN A 2 6.15 7.97 12.52
C ASN A 2 6.74 7.58 11.15
N GLY A 3 8.05 7.80 10.95
CA GLY A 3 8.77 7.51 9.70
C GLY A 3 8.48 6.13 9.06
N PRO A 4 8.33 5.05 9.84
CA PRO A 4 7.97 3.73 9.32
C PRO A 4 6.58 3.67 8.65
N LEU A 5 5.58 4.35 9.21
CA LEU A 5 4.24 4.43 8.61
C LEU A 5 4.28 5.16 7.27
N LYS A 6 5.13 6.20 7.16
CA LYS A 6 5.27 6.98 5.93
C LYS A 6 5.87 6.14 4.79
N ALA A 7 6.81 5.25 5.10
CA ALA A 7 7.42 4.34 4.12
C ALA A 7 6.41 3.29 3.60
N GLY A 8 5.60 2.71 4.50
CA GLY A 8 4.53 1.77 4.10
C GLY A 8 3.49 2.43 3.19
N TRP A 9 3.04 3.63 3.52
CA TRP A 9 2.08 4.38 2.70
C TRP A 9 2.65 4.82 1.34
N ALA A 10 3.94 5.16 1.27
CA ALA A 10 4.59 5.53 0.01
C ALA A 10 4.65 4.34 -0.97
N LEU A 11 4.95 3.14 -0.47
CA LEU A 11 4.95 1.92 -1.29
C LEU A 11 3.56 1.62 -1.85
N THR A 12 2.51 1.70 -1.02
CA THR A 12 1.13 1.49 -1.46
C THR A 12 0.73 2.49 -2.54
N ALA A 13 1.02 3.78 -2.33
CA ALA A 13 0.73 4.82 -3.33
C ALA A 13 1.47 4.55 -4.65
N PHE A 14 2.73 4.12 -4.59
CA PHE A 14 3.52 3.78 -5.78
C PHE A 14 2.90 2.61 -6.56
N VAL A 15 2.49 1.53 -5.90
CA VAL A 15 1.91 0.36 -6.57
C VAL A 15 0.58 0.71 -7.23
N ILE A 16 -0.27 1.51 -6.56
CA ILE A 16 -1.54 1.98 -7.14
C ILE A 16 -1.27 2.81 -8.40
N VAL A 17 -0.37 3.80 -8.32
CA VAL A 17 -0.03 4.66 -9.46
C VAL A 17 0.58 3.86 -10.61
N ALA A 18 1.54 2.96 -10.33
CA ALA A 18 2.15 2.11 -11.34
C ALA A 18 1.13 1.18 -12.02
N GLY A 19 0.21 0.59 -11.25
CA GLY A 19 -0.88 -0.24 -11.78
C GLY A 19 -1.84 0.55 -12.67
N THR A 20 -2.21 1.77 -12.25
CA THR A 20 -3.08 2.66 -13.04
C THR A 20 -2.39 3.11 -14.33
N VAL A 21 -1.13 3.54 -14.28
CA VAL A 21 -0.37 3.99 -15.46
C VAL A 21 -0.23 2.83 -16.46
N LEU A 22 0.15 1.65 -15.99
CA LEU A 22 0.37 0.49 -16.85
C LEU A 22 -0.95 -0.04 -17.46
N TRP A 23 -2.06 0.08 -16.73
CA TRP A 23 -3.39 -0.24 -17.24
C TRP A 23 -3.85 0.74 -18.32
N ILE A 24 -3.65 2.04 -18.11
CA ILE A 24 -3.99 3.08 -19.10
C ILE A 24 -3.15 2.94 -20.37
N VAL A 25 -1.84 2.69 -20.25
CA VAL A 25 -0.94 2.58 -21.41
C VAL A 25 -1.23 1.34 -22.24
N THR A 26 -1.62 0.22 -21.61
CA THR A 26 -1.79 -1.06 -22.32
C THR A 26 -3.25 -1.40 -22.67
N GLY A 27 -4.23 -0.81 -21.99
CA GLY A 27 -5.66 -1.10 -22.19
C GLY A 27 -6.11 -2.53 -21.84
N LYS A 28 -5.21 -3.35 -21.26
CA LYS A 28 -5.46 -4.75 -20.94
C LYS A 28 -5.86 -4.93 -19.47
N ALA A 29 -6.97 -5.64 -19.23
CA ALA A 29 -7.49 -5.90 -17.88
C ALA A 29 -6.50 -6.63 -16.95
N VAL A 30 -5.54 -7.37 -17.51
CA VAL A 30 -4.51 -8.09 -16.72
C VAL A 30 -3.65 -7.15 -15.88
N PHE A 31 -3.50 -5.89 -16.28
CA PHE A 31 -2.75 -4.90 -15.50
C PHE A 31 -3.52 -4.34 -14.31
N ALA A 32 -4.86 -4.50 -14.28
CA ALA A 32 -5.64 -4.24 -13.08
C ALA A 32 -5.23 -5.15 -11.90
N VAL A 33 -4.59 -6.29 -12.17
CA VAL A 33 -4.05 -7.18 -11.13
C VAL A 33 -3.01 -6.45 -10.26
N PHE A 34 -2.20 -5.54 -10.83
CA PHE A 34 -1.27 -4.71 -10.05
C PHE A 34 -1.99 -3.73 -9.13
N ILE A 35 -3.12 -3.19 -9.56
CA ILE A 35 -3.97 -2.31 -8.74
C ILE A 35 -4.57 -3.12 -7.58
N VAL A 36 -5.11 -4.30 -7.87
CA VAL A 36 -5.68 -5.21 -6.86
C VAL A 36 -4.62 -5.66 -5.86
N LEU A 37 -3.43 -6.02 -6.32
CA LEU A 37 -2.31 -6.41 -5.46
C LEU A 37 -1.85 -5.25 -4.58
N GLY A 38 -1.75 -4.04 -5.13
CA GLY A 38 -1.45 -2.81 -4.37
C GLY A 38 -2.50 -2.49 -3.31
N LEU A 39 -3.78 -2.67 -3.64
CA LEU A 39 -4.89 -2.54 -2.70
C LEU A 39 -4.84 -3.60 -1.60
N LEU A 40 -4.59 -4.86 -1.93
CA LEU A 40 -4.43 -5.93 -0.95
C LEU A 40 -3.24 -5.67 -0.01
N THR A 41 -2.11 -5.22 -0.54
CA THR A 41 -0.94 -4.88 0.26
C THR A 41 -1.20 -3.68 1.17
N GLY A 42 -1.82 -2.62 0.64
CA GLY A 42 -2.22 -1.46 1.42
C GLY A 42 -3.22 -1.80 2.52
N ALA A 43 -4.24 -2.59 2.20
CA ALA A 43 -5.23 -3.06 3.16
C ALA A 43 -4.63 -3.97 4.23
N GLY A 44 -3.74 -4.90 3.86
CA GLY A 44 -3.01 -5.75 4.79
C GLY A 44 -2.11 -4.94 5.72
N ALA A 45 -1.35 -3.98 5.17
CA ALA A 45 -0.52 -3.07 5.96
C ALA A 45 -1.35 -2.16 6.87
N TRP A 46 -2.56 -1.76 6.47
CA TRP A 46 -3.46 -0.97 7.29
C TRP A 46 -4.08 -1.79 8.43
N LEU A 47 -4.53 -3.01 8.15
CA LEU A 47 -5.00 -3.96 9.19
C LEU A 47 -3.86 -4.28 10.17
N THR A 48 -2.69 -4.68 9.68
CA THR A 48 -1.54 -5.03 10.54
C THR A 48 -0.96 -3.81 11.26
N GLY A 49 -0.88 -2.65 10.59
CA GLY A 49 -0.45 -1.39 11.20
C GLY A 49 -1.40 -0.86 12.26
N ARG A 50 -2.68 -1.24 12.21
CA ARG A 50 -3.64 -1.00 13.30
C ARG A 50 -3.49 -2.00 14.44
N SER A 51 -3.09 -3.24 14.13
CA SER A 51 -2.88 -4.33 15.10
C SER A 51 -1.54 -4.27 15.82
N LEU A 52 -0.54 -3.57 15.29
CA LEU A 52 0.65 -3.21 16.06
C LEU A 52 0.19 -2.28 17.21
N PRO A 53 0.18 -2.77 18.47
CA PRO A 53 0.01 -1.88 19.59
C PRO A 53 1.10 -0.82 19.48
N LYS A 54 0.78 0.45 19.74
CA LYS A 54 1.85 1.38 20.13
C LYS A 54 2.59 0.66 21.25
N GLU A 55 3.87 0.34 21.05
CA GLU A 55 4.77 0.23 22.19
C GLU A 55 4.75 1.61 22.82
N ASP A 56 3.78 1.82 23.70
CA ASP A 56 3.81 2.87 24.69
C ASP A 56 5.08 2.58 25.48
N THR A 57 6.10 3.33 25.10
CA THR A 57 7.33 3.50 25.85
C THR A 57 6.92 4.01 27.23
N THR A 58 6.65 3.10 28.16
CA THR A 58 6.66 3.41 29.59
C THR A 58 8.09 3.26 30.08
N SER A 59 8.59 4.41 30.54
CA SER A 59 9.84 4.76 31.20
C SER A 59 10.56 3.69 32.02
#